data_AF-A0A150P0X7-F1
#
_entry.id   AF-A0A150P0X7-F1
#
_cell.length_a   1.000
_cell.length_b   1.000
_cell.length_c   1.000
_cell.angle_alpha   90.00
_cell.angle_beta   90.00
_cell.angle_gamma   90.00
#
_symmetry.space_group_name_H-M   'P 1'
#
loop_
_entity.id
_entity.type
_entity.pdbx_description
1 polymer ?
#
loop_
_entity_poly.entity_id
_entity_poly.type
_entity_poly.pdbx_seq_one_letter_code
_entity_poly.pdbx_strand_id
1 'polypeptide(L)'
;MTADPPQLGATMLDAVGRALVRRDLPSARRALKRGLEENVSEEDLVYGGLWVLLLERIVGVATDGTAGRALEGSVSRPSWTGRLASWANGRISDADLNKLAQSAAQRVEAQFYIAMARKAAGDASADERLRAVSKSPVIDLLEVHIAREMLAPELRLDVPRNASLP
;
A
#
# COMPACT_ATOMS: atom_id res chain seq x y z
N MET A 1 -3.36 -19.15 21.85
CA MET A 1 -4.12 -17.89 21.77
C MET A 1 -4.22 -17.50 20.31
N THR A 2 -5.38 -17.67 19.71
CA THR A 2 -5.70 -17.13 18.38
C THR A 2 -5.88 -15.63 18.51
N ALA A 3 -5.20 -14.83 17.69
CA ALA A 3 -5.35 -13.38 17.69
C ALA A 3 -6.75 -12.98 17.21
N ASP A 4 -7.27 -11.86 17.71
CA ASP A 4 -8.60 -11.38 17.30
C ASP A 4 -8.58 -10.88 15.84
N PRO A 5 -9.69 -11.01 15.08
CA PRO A 5 -9.74 -10.64 13.66
C PRO A 5 -9.24 -9.22 13.32
N PRO A 6 -9.56 -8.17 14.11
CA PRO A 6 -9.01 -6.81 13.87
C PRO A 6 -7.49 -6.73 14.06
N GLN A 7 -6.93 -7.51 15.01
CA GLN A 7 -5.48 -7.55 15.25
C GLN A 7 -4.76 -8.27 14.11
N LEU A 8 -5.39 -9.30 13.53
CA LEU A 8 -4.87 -10.00 12.35
C LEU A 8 -4.82 -9.09 11.12
N GLY A 9 -5.88 -8.32 10.86
CA GLY A 9 -5.93 -7.33 9.78
C GLY A 9 -4.81 -6.29 9.90
N ALA A 10 -4.68 -5.66 11.07
CA ALA A 10 -3.62 -4.69 11.34
C ALA A 10 -2.21 -5.29 11.18
N THR A 11 -2.00 -6.51 11.68
CA THR A 11 -0.70 -7.21 11.55
C THR A 11 -0.37 -7.51 10.09
N MET A 12 -1.37 -7.93 9.30
CA MET A 12 -1.19 -8.15 7.87
C MET A 12 -0.83 -6.84 7.16
N LEU A 13 -1.56 -5.76 7.40
CA LEU A 13 -1.29 -4.46 6.76
C LEU A 13 0.10 -3.95 7.10
N ASP A 14 0.50 -4.00 8.37
CA ASP A 14 1.84 -3.62 8.80
C ASP A 14 2.93 -4.47 8.11
N ALA A 15 2.72 -5.79 7.99
CA ALA A 15 3.65 -6.66 7.27
C ALA A 15 3.74 -6.34 5.76
N VAL A 16 2.61 -6.13 5.10
CA VAL A 16 2.56 -5.79 3.66
C VAL A 16 3.15 -4.40 3.42
N GLY A 17 2.83 -3.40 4.24
CA GLY A 17 3.34 -2.04 4.14
C GLY A 17 4.87 -1.99 4.26
N ARG A 18 5.45 -2.66 5.27
CA ARG A 18 6.91 -2.75 5.41
C ARG A 18 7.57 -3.50 4.26
N ALA A 19 6.90 -4.50 3.70
CA ALA A 19 7.40 -5.23 2.54
C ALA A 19 7.35 -4.35 1.27
N LEU A 20 6.31 -3.53 1.10
CA LEU A 20 6.20 -2.54 0.03
C LEU A 20 7.35 -1.52 0.08
N VAL A 21 7.63 -0.94 1.25
CA VAL A 21 8.74 0.00 1.45
C VAL A 21 10.09 -0.63 1.06
N ARG A 22 10.33 -1.88 1.51
CA ARG A 22 11.57 -2.62 1.26
C ARG A 22 11.64 -3.29 -0.11
N ARG A 23 10.59 -3.17 -0.93
CA ARG A 23 10.41 -3.89 -2.20
C ARG A 23 10.52 -5.42 -2.09
N ASP A 24 10.11 -5.98 -0.95
CA ASP A 24 10.13 -7.42 -0.67
C ASP A 24 8.81 -8.08 -1.09
N LEU A 25 8.67 -8.35 -2.40
CA LEU A 25 7.47 -8.97 -2.97
C LEU A 25 7.13 -10.35 -2.34
N PRO A 26 8.08 -11.26 -2.11
CA PRO A 26 7.79 -12.54 -1.46
C PRO A 26 7.15 -12.38 -0.08
N SER A 27 7.65 -11.46 0.76
CA SER A 27 7.05 -11.21 2.08
C SER A 27 5.65 -10.60 1.98
N ALA A 28 5.46 -9.65 1.06
CA ALA A 28 4.16 -9.01 0.85
C ALA A 28 3.08 -10.03 0.44
N ARG A 29 3.40 -10.90 -0.53
CA ARG A 29 2.50 -11.98 -0.99
C ARG A 29 2.17 -12.98 0.12
N ARG A 30 3.18 -13.40 0.89
CA ARG A 30 2.96 -14.33 2.03
C ARG A 30 2.02 -13.74 3.08
N ALA A 31 2.23 -12.47 3.45
CA ALA A 31 1.39 -11.79 4.43
C ALA A 31 -0.07 -11.68 3.94
N LEU A 32 -0.28 -11.23 2.70
CA LEU A 32 -1.62 -11.12 2.12
C LEU A 32 -2.31 -12.48 1.98
N LYS A 33 -1.58 -13.51 1.54
CA LYS A 33 -2.13 -14.87 1.44
C LYS A 33 -2.60 -15.38 2.80
N ARG A 34 -1.83 -15.13 3.86
CA ARG A 34 -2.25 -15.46 5.22
C ARG A 34 -3.50 -14.69 5.62
N GLY A 35 -3.59 -13.40 5.31
CA GLY A 35 -4.80 -12.61 5.58
C GLY A 35 -6.05 -13.18 4.90
N LEU A 36 -5.92 -13.65 3.66
CA LEU A 36 -6.99 -14.34 2.93
C LEU A 36 -7.39 -15.66 3.60
N GLU A 37 -6.43 -16.46 4.05
CA GLU A 37 -6.68 -17.75 4.72
C GLU A 37 -7.33 -17.59 6.10
N GLU A 38 -6.98 -16.51 6.82
CA GLU A 38 -7.47 -16.21 8.18
C GLU A 38 -8.76 -15.37 8.17
N ASN A 39 -9.35 -15.09 7.00
CA ASN A 39 -10.57 -14.29 6.81
C ASN A 39 -10.53 -12.92 7.51
N VAL A 40 -9.43 -12.18 7.34
CA VAL A 40 -9.37 -10.78 7.79
C VAL A 40 -10.44 -9.94 7.08
N SER A 41 -10.70 -8.74 7.62
CA SER A 41 -11.76 -7.89 7.09
C SER A 41 -11.55 -7.57 5.60
N GLU A 42 -12.64 -7.42 4.86
CA GLU A 42 -12.58 -7.11 3.43
C GLU A 42 -11.90 -5.77 3.15
N GLU A 43 -12.07 -4.80 4.05
CA GLU A 43 -11.39 -3.51 3.98
C GLU A 43 -9.87 -3.66 4.10
N ASP A 44 -9.38 -4.44 5.07
CA ASP A 44 -7.95 -4.72 5.21
C ASP A 44 -7.42 -5.47 3.99
N LEU A 45 -8.18 -6.43 3.46
CA LEU A 45 -7.80 -7.18 2.25
C LEU A 45 -7.66 -6.26 1.03
N VAL A 46 -8.54 -5.26 0.88
CA VAL A 46 -8.42 -4.28 -0.20
C VAL A 46 -7.12 -3.51 -0.08
N TYR A 47 -6.81 -2.96 1.09
CA TYR A 47 -5.57 -2.21 1.32
C TYR A 47 -4.32 -3.07 1.08
N GLY A 48 -4.27 -4.28 1.66
CA GLY A 48 -3.18 -5.22 1.43
C GLY A 48 -3.06 -5.65 -0.04
N GLY A 49 -4.18 -5.89 -0.71
CA GLY A 49 -4.26 -6.23 -2.13
C GLY A 49 -3.72 -5.12 -3.04
N LEU A 50 -4.09 -3.86 -2.77
CA LEU A 50 -3.59 -2.70 -3.51
C LEU A 50 -2.07 -2.60 -3.41
N TRP A 51 -1.51 -2.73 -2.21
CA TRP A 51 -0.06 -2.61 -2.01
C TRP A 51 0.72 -3.75 -2.66
N VAL A 52 0.23 -4.99 -2.58
CA VAL A 52 0.86 -6.12 -3.32
C VAL A 52 0.77 -5.88 -4.83
N LEU A 53 -0.38 -5.49 -5.37
CA LEU A 53 -0.55 -5.22 -6.79
C LEU A 53 0.41 -4.12 -7.29
N LEU A 54 0.53 -3.03 -6.52
CA LEU A 54 1.45 -1.94 -6.84
C LEU A 54 2.90 -2.39 -6.76
N LEU A 55 3.25 -3.19 -5.75
CA LEU A 55 4.59 -3.74 -5.61
C LEU A 55 4.96 -4.65 -6.78
N GLU A 56 4.06 -5.56 -7.19
CA GLU A 56 4.23 -6.41 -8.37
C GLU A 56 4.58 -5.60 -9.62
N ARG A 57 3.84 -4.49 -9.85
CA ARG A 57 4.09 -3.57 -10.97
C ARG A 57 5.42 -2.83 -10.82
N ILE A 58 5.76 -2.34 -9.62
CA ILE A 58 7.03 -1.64 -9.35
C ILE A 58 8.24 -2.52 -9.62
N VAL A 59 8.18 -3.80 -9.23
CA VAL A 59 9.29 -4.74 -9.44
C VAL A 59 9.25 -5.42 -10.82
N GLY A 60 8.24 -5.13 -11.64
CA GLY A 60 8.10 -5.67 -12.99
C GLY A 60 7.81 -7.18 -13.04
N VAL A 61 7.18 -7.74 -12.00
CA VAL A 61 6.87 -9.17 -11.91
C VAL A 61 5.39 -9.40 -12.20
N ALA A 62 5.08 -10.45 -12.97
CA ALA A 62 3.71 -10.86 -13.23
C ALA A 62 2.96 -11.20 -11.93
N THR A 63 1.68 -10.86 -11.88
CA THR A 63 0.84 -11.18 -10.73
C THR A 63 0.71 -12.68 -10.54
N ASP A 64 0.69 -13.14 -9.29
CA ASP A 64 0.37 -14.53 -8.94
C ASP A 64 -1.13 -14.72 -8.63
N GLY A 65 -1.93 -13.66 -8.81
CA GLY A 65 -3.37 -13.64 -8.55
C GLY A 65 -3.75 -13.42 -7.09
N THR A 66 -2.80 -13.37 -6.14
CA THR A 66 -3.10 -13.14 -4.72
C THR A 66 -3.73 -11.77 -4.48
N ALA A 67 -3.16 -10.72 -5.08
CA ALA A 67 -3.73 -9.37 -4.99
C ALA A 67 -5.11 -9.28 -5.65
N GLY A 68 -5.31 -9.92 -6.80
CA GLY A 68 -6.59 -9.94 -7.50
C GLY A 68 -7.70 -10.54 -6.65
N ARG A 69 -7.46 -11.70 -6.01
CA ARG A 69 -8.43 -12.34 -5.11
C ARG A 69 -8.81 -11.48 -3.92
N ALA A 70 -7.86 -10.74 -3.35
CA ALA A 70 -8.13 -9.83 -2.23
C ALA A 70 -9.03 -8.64 -2.63
N LEU A 71 -8.95 -8.20 -3.89
CA LEU A 71 -9.72 -7.06 -4.40
C LEU A 71 -11.11 -7.45 -4.91
N GLU A 72 -11.29 -8.69 -5.35
CA GLU A 72 -12.47 -9.15 -6.12
C GLU A 72 -13.81 -8.88 -5.41
N GLY A 73 -13.88 -9.13 -4.10
CA GLY A 73 -15.10 -8.94 -3.30
C GLY A 73 -15.60 -7.49 -3.21
N SER A 74 -14.72 -6.52 -3.46
CA SER A 74 -14.98 -5.09 -3.26
C SER A 74 -15.21 -4.30 -4.54
N VAL A 75 -14.85 -4.82 -5.72
CA VAL A 75 -14.81 -4.06 -7.00
C VAL A 75 -16.15 -3.39 -7.37
N SER A 76 -17.28 -3.91 -6.90
CA SER A 76 -18.63 -3.39 -7.21
C SER A 76 -19.29 -2.67 -6.04
N ARG A 77 -18.58 -2.44 -4.93
CA ARG A 77 -19.16 -1.81 -3.74
C ARG A 77 -19.14 -0.28 -3.85
N PRO A 78 -20.16 0.42 -3.33
CA PRO A 78 -20.21 1.89 -3.37
C PRO A 78 -19.28 2.56 -2.34
N SER A 79 -18.69 1.78 -1.42
CA SER A 79 -17.74 2.22 -0.40
C SER A 79 -16.47 2.80 -1.03
N TRP A 80 -15.70 3.54 -0.24
CA TRP A 80 -14.41 4.08 -0.68
C TRP A 80 -13.43 2.97 -1.09
N THR A 81 -13.30 1.93 -0.27
CA THR A 81 -12.52 0.72 -0.57
C THR A 81 -12.98 0.02 -1.86
N GLY A 82 -14.29 0.01 -2.12
CA GLY A 82 -14.82 -0.50 -3.38
C GLY A 82 -14.37 0.31 -4.60
N ARG A 83 -14.37 1.65 -4.49
CA ARG A 83 -13.85 2.55 -5.54
C ARG A 83 -12.35 2.37 -5.77
N LEU A 84 -11.56 2.18 -4.70
CA LEU A 84 -10.14 1.86 -4.81
C LEU A 84 -9.92 0.53 -5.54
N ALA A 85 -10.70 -0.50 -5.20
CA ALA A 85 -10.65 -1.79 -5.88
C ALA A 85 -11.08 -1.67 -7.37
N SER A 86 -12.10 -0.89 -7.69
CA SER A 86 -12.50 -0.60 -9.08
C SER A 86 -11.38 0.12 -9.86
N TRP A 87 -10.74 1.11 -9.25
CA TRP A 87 -9.60 1.84 -9.84
C TRP A 87 -8.42 0.91 -10.10
N ALA A 88 -8.06 0.06 -9.14
CA ALA A 88 -6.95 -0.90 -9.27
C ALA A 88 -7.14 -1.89 -10.44
N ASN A 89 -8.41 -2.24 -10.71
CA ASN A 89 -8.85 -3.06 -11.83
C ASN A 89 -9.07 -2.28 -13.13
N GLY A 90 -8.73 -0.99 -13.18
CA GLY A 90 -8.83 -0.16 -14.38
C GLY A 90 -10.27 0.24 -14.77
N ARG A 91 -11.26 0.02 -13.90
CA ARG A 91 -12.66 0.42 -14.15
C ARG A 91 -12.91 1.91 -13.90
N ILE A 92 -12.05 2.54 -13.11
CA ILE A 92 -12.09 3.96 -12.76
C ILE A 92 -10.74 4.57 -13.10
N SER A 93 -10.74 5.76 -13.71
CA SER A 93 -9.52 6.48 -14.05
C SER A 93 -8.91 7.19 -12.82
N ASP A 94 -7.64 7.59 -12.89
CA ASP A 94 -7.00 8.43 -11.86
C ASP A 94 -7.78 9.75 -11.61
N ALA A 95 -8.31 10.35 -12.68
CA ALA A 95 -9.08 11.58 -12.59
C ALA A 95 -10.41 11.36 -11.86
N ASP A 96 -11.07 10.23 -12.12
CA ASP A 96 -12.35 9.89 -11.50
C ASP A 96 -12.17 9.45 -10.05
N LEU A 97 -11.11 8.71 -9.73
CA LEU A 97 -10.78 8.37 -8.34
C LEU A 97 -10.62 9.63 -7.49
N ASN A 98 -9.92 10.64 -7.99
CA ASN A 98 -9.78 11.93 -7.31
C ASN A 98 -11.12 12.65 -7.13
N LYS A 99 -12.00 12.66 -8.15
CA LYS A 99 -13.32 13.30 -8.07
C LYS A 99 -14.24 12.61 -7.06
N LEU A 100 -14.10 11.28 -6.94
CA LEU A 100 -14.91 10.46 -6.04
C LEU A 100 -14.46 10.55 -4.57
N ALA A 101 -13.30 11.13 -4.28
CA ALA A 101 -12.82 11.36 -2.93
C ALA A 101 -13.61 12.51 -2.27
N GLN A 102 -14.37 12.18 -1.23
CA GLN A 102 -15.28 13.12 -0.57
C GLN A 102 -14.62 13.80 0.63
N SER A 103 -13.82 13.06 1.41
CA SER A 103 -13.12 13.59 2.59
C SER A 103 -11.68 14.04 2.29
N ALA A 104 -11.07 14.78 3.21
CA ALA A 104 -9.65 15.13 3.11
C ALA A 104 -8.76 13.87 3.13
N ALA A 105 -9.09 12.89 3.99
CA ALA A 105 -8.39 11.61 4.06
C ALA A 105 -8.45 10.84 2.73
N GLN A 106 -9.63 10.70 2.14
CA GLN A 106 -9.81 10.00 0.86
C GLN A 106 -9.03 10.66 -0.28
N ARG A 107 -8.90 12.00 -0.27
CA ARG A 107 -8.10 12.71 -1.28
C ARG A 107 -6.61 12.40 -1.13
N VAL A 108 -6.12 12.34 0.12
CA VAL A 108 -4.73 11.98 0.42
C VAL A 108 -4.45 10.53 0.02
N GLU A 109 -5.36 9.61 0.34
CA GLU A 109 -5.29 8.20 -0.11
C GLU A 109 -5.26 8.10 -1.63
N ALA A 110 -6.19 8.76 -2.33
CA ALA A 110 -6.21 8.77 -3.80
C ALA A 110 -4.89 9.29 -4.39
N GLN A 111 -4.34 10.37 -3.83
CA GLN A 111 -3.05 10.92 -4.26
C GLN A 111 -1.91 9.93 -4.04
N PHE A 112 -1.90 9.21 -2.92
CA PHE A 112 -0.92 8.15 -2.66
C PHE A 112 -0.99 7.05 -3.71
N TYR A 113 -2.17 6.47 -3.93
CA TYR A 113 -2.36 5.37 -4.87
C TYR A 113 -1.99 5.76 -6.30
N ILE A 114 -2.37 6.96 -6.74
CA ILE A 114 -1.99 7.50 -8.05
C ILE A 114 -0.49 7.73 -8.16
N ALA A 115 0.15 8.28 -7.11
CA ALA A 115 1.59 8.46 -7.10
C ALA A 115 2.34 7.12 -7.18
N MET A 116 1.86 6.10 -6.47
CA MET A 116 2.41 4.75 -6.52
C MET A 116 2.22 4.08 -7.88
N ALA A 117 1.05 4.24 -8.51
CA ALA A 117 0.82 3.73 -9.87
C ALA A 117 1.75 4.38 -10.89
N ARG A 118 1.96 5.70 -10.79
CA ARG A 118 2.95 6.45 -11.58
C ARG A 118 4.38 5.97 -11.33
N LYS A 119 4.73 5.71 -10.07
CA LYS A 119 6.03 5.13 -9.71
C LYS A 119 6.24 3.78 -10.38
N ALA A 120 5.21 2.93 -10.38
CA ALA A 120 5.24 1.63 -11.04
C ALA A 120 5.39 1.75 -12.57
N ALA A 121 4.88 2.83 -13.17
CA ALA A 121 5.04 3.14 -14.59
C ALA A 121 6.38 3.84 -14.93
N GLY A 122 7.25 4.09 -13.95
CA GLY A 122 8.53 4.78 -14.16
C GLY A 122 8.42 6.30 -14.35
N ASP A 123 7.30 6.92 -13.97
CA ASP A 123 7.11 8.38 -14.05
C ASP A 123 8.01 9.10 -13.02
N ALA A 124 8.88 9.98 -13.51
CA ALA A 124 9.83 10.74 -12.69
C ALA A 124 9.15 11.70 -11.69
N SER A 125 7.90 12.11 -11.92
CA SER A 125 7.14 12.98 -11.01
C SER A 125 6.54 12.22 -9.82
N ALA A 126 6.62 10.88 -9.80
CA ALA A 126 6.00 10.08 -8.76
C ALA A 126 6.52 10.39 -7.35
N ASP A 127 7.83 10.60 -7.21
CA ASP A 127 8.44 10.88 -5.91
C ASP A 127 8.08 12.28 -5.39
N GLU A 128 7.87 13.25 -6.27
CA GLU A 128 7.35 14.57 -5.88
C GLU A 128 5.91 14.47 -5.36
N ARG A 129 5.08 13.65 -6.01
CA ARG A 129 3.69 13.41 -5.58
C ARG A 129 3.64 12.68 -4.24
N LEU A 130 4.48 11.65 -4.05
CA LEU A 130 4.64 10.99 -2.74
C LEU A 130 5.12 11.97 -1.67
N ARG A 131 5.97 12.96 -2.02
CA ARG A 131 6.43 13.99 -1.08
C ARG A 131 5.31 14.94 -0.67
N ALA A 132 4.32 15.18 -1.52
CA ALA A 132 3.13 15.93 -1.13
C ALA A 132 2.28 15.13 -0.13
N VAL A 133 2.10 13.82 -0.37
CA VAL A 133 1.38 12.91 0.55
C VAL A 133 2.06 12.84 1.91
N SER A 134 3.39 12.69 1.96
CA SER A 134 4.15 12.54 3.21
C SER A 134 4.07 13.78 4.13
N LYS A 135 3.76 14.95 3.56
CA LYS A 135 3.55 16.23 4.25
C LYS A 135 2.10 16.49 4.65
N SER A 136 1.17 15.59 4.32
CA SER A 136 -0.23 15.74 4.64
C SER A 136 -0.46 15.85 6.17
N PRO A 137 -1.38 16.72 6.63
CA PRO A 137 -1.75 16.81 8.04
C PRO A 137 -2.62 15.62 8.51
N VAL A 138 -3.07 14.75 7.60
CA VAL A 138 -3.86 13.56 7.93
C VAL A 138 -2.92 12.43 8.39
N ILE A 139 -2.33 12.61 9.57
CA ILE A 139 -1.23 11.78 10.05
C ILE A 139 -1.63 10.33 10.29
N ASP A 140 -2.89 10.04 10.62
CA ASP A 140 -3.33 8.70 11.02
C ASP A 140 -3.48 7.71 9.84
N LEU A 141 -3.25 8.15 8.60
CA LEU A 141 -3.29 7.29 7.42
C LEU A 141 -2.00 6.46 7.27
N LEU A 142 -2.17 5.17 6.99
CA LEU A 142 -1.06 4.26 6.70
C LEU A 142 -0.30 4.72 5.44
N GLU A 143 -1.02 5.24 4.45
CA GLU A 143 -0.46 5.78 3.20
C GLU A 143 0.51 6.94 3.45
N VAL A 144 0.21 7.81 4.42
CA VAL A 144 1.10 8.93 4.79
C VAL A 144 2.37 8.40 5.44
N HIS A 145 2.25 7.40 6.32
CA HIS A 145 3.40 6.75 6.95
C HIS A 145 4.28 6.02 5.91
N ILE A 146 3.67 5.23 5.02
CA ILE A 146 4.39 4.53 3.96
C ILE A 146 5.11 5.54 3.04
N ALA A 147 4.44 6.63 2.65
CA ALA A 147 5.08 7.67 1.83
C ALA A 147 6.29 8.30 2.54
N ARG A 148 6.23 8.50 3.86
CA ARG A 148 7.37 8.98 4.65
C ARG A 148 8.51 7.97 4.66
N GLU A 149 8.23 6.70 4.91
CA GLU A 149 9.24 5.65 4.94
C GLU A 149 9.91 5.44 3.57
N MET A 150 9.14 5.46 2.48
CA MET A 150 9.69 5.32 1.12
C MET A 150 10.59 6.50 0.70
N LEU A 151 10.36 7.68 1.27
CA LEU A 151 11.14 8.89 0.99
C LEU A 151 12.23 9.15 2.03
N ALA A 152 12.29 8.35 3.09
CA ALA A 152 13.31 8.49 4.11
C ALA A 152 14.69 8.26 3.49
N PRO A 153 15.69 9.10 3.80
CA PRO A 153 17.04 8.87 3.32
C PRO A 153 17.54 7.51 3.83
N GLU A 154 18.21 6.74 2.98
CA GLU A 154 18.94 5.56 3.42
C GLU A 154 19.96 6.00 4.46
N LEU A 155 19.76 5.61 5.72
CA LEU A 155 20.70 5.89 6.79
C LEU A 155 21.94 5.02 6.56
N ARG A 156 22.89 5.50 5.76
CA ARG A 156 24.22 4.90 5.64
C ARG A 156 25.01 5.27 6.88
N LEU A 157 24.86 4.46 7.93
CA LEU A 157 25.76 4.48 9.06
C LEU A 157 27.08 3.85 8.60
N ASP A 158 28.05 4.68 8.27
CA ASP A 158 29.43 4.25 8.09
C ASP A 158 29.98 3.95 9.49
N VAL A 159 29.78 2.72 9.95
CA VAL A 159 30.28 2.28 11.26
C VAL A 159 31.81 2.19 11.15
N PRO A 160 32.58 2.98 11.92
CA PRO A 160 34.02 2.85 11.94
C PRO A 160 34.40 1.42 12.30
N ARG A 161 35.41 0.84 11.63
CA ARG A 161 35.87 -0.56 11.81
C ARG A 161 36.21 -0.98 13.25
N ASN A 162 36.13 -0.05 14.21
CA ASN A 162 36.59 -0.20 15.59
C ASN A 162 35.44 -0.08 16.62
N ALA A 163 34.18 0.02 16.20
CA ALA A 163 33.05 0.12 17.13
C ALA A 163 32.46 -1.27 17.42
N SER A 164 32.78 -1.83 18.59
CA SER A 164 31.96 -2.86 19.22
C SER A 164 30.80 -2.18 19.95
N LEU A 165 29.55 -2.55 19.63
CA LEU A 165 28.41 -2.19 20.47
C LEU A 165 28.52 -2.97 21.80
N PRO A 166 28.27 -2.31 22.95
CA PRO A 166 28.38 -2.93 24.28
C PRO A 166 27.36 -4.05 24.52
#